data_AF-A0A2A2HRG9-F1
#
_entry.id   AF-A0A2A2HRG9-F1
#
_cell.length_a   1.000
_cell.length_b   1.000
_cell.length_c   1.000
_cell.angle_alpha   90.00
_cell.angle_beta   90.00
_cell.angle_gamma   90.00
#
_symmetry.space_group_name_H-M   'P 1'
#
loop_
_entity.id
_entity.type
_entity.pdbx_description
1 polymer ?
#
loop_
_entity_poly.entity_id
_entity_poly.type
_entity_poly.pdbx_seq_one_letter_code
_entity_poly.pdbx_strand_id
1 'polypeptide(L)'
;MKVQKLKPEEIFGLVLGAVLNFILLRLSFQIIDVLHFSNQIVVWVNTGLIVFFIILGHYIVSRKVIDEKKRTEDIRGLKSNLLGFFLWLIVIIIATLLNIEINKTVITTGGYITILLIILYMKKREVKTQNLMQIN
;
A
#
# COMPACT_ATOMS: atom_id res chain seq x y z
N MET A 1 4.16 -11.69 -27.70
CA MET A 1 4.08 -11.32 -26.26
C MET A 1 4.05 -12.61 -25.45
N LYS A 2 5.16 -12.99 -24.77
CA LYS A 2 5.18 -14.19 -23.92
C LYS A 2 4.47 -13.84 -22.60
N VAL A 3 3.30 -14.43 -22.37
CA VAL A 3 2.65 -14.37 -21.05
C VAL A 3 3.53 -15.20 -20.10
N GLN A 4 4.29 -14.53 -19.24
CA GLN A 4 4.99 -15.22 -18.14
C GLN A 4 3.90 -15.82 -17.24
N LYS A 5 3.84 -17.16 -17.19
CA LYS A 5 3.00 -17.85 -16.21
C LYS A 5 3.54 -17.51 -14.82
N LEU A 6 2.68 -16.94 -13.98
CA LEU A 6 2.94 -16.75 -12.57
C LEU A 6 3.21 -18.11 -11.93
N LYS A 7 4.22 -18.16 -11.05
CA LYS A 7 4.48 -19.37 -10.27
C LYS A 7 3.36 -19.57 -9.24
N PRO A 8 3.06 -20.82 -8.83
CA PRO A 8 2.02 -21.09 -7.82
C PRO A 8 2.21 -20.29 -6.52
N GLU A 9 3.46 -20.06 -6.12
CA GLU A 9 3.81 -19.26 -4.94
C GLU A 9 3.40 -17.79 -5.09
N GLU A 10 3.51 -17.21 -6.29
CA GLU A 10 3.06 -15.83 -6.56
C GLU A 10 1.54 -15.72 -6.37
N ILE A 11 0.79 -16.71 -6.85
CA ILE A 11 -0.66 -16.76 -6.68
C ILE A 11 -1.04 -16.97 -5.20
N PHE A 12 -0.39 -17.92 -4.53
CA PHE A 12 -0.63 -18.19 -3.12
C PHE A 12 -0.31 -16.98 -2.24
N GLY A 13 0.76 -16.25 -2.56
CA GLY A 13 1.11 -15.00 -1.90
C GLY A 13 0.05 -13.92 -2.05
N LEU A 14 -0.49 -13.72 -3.24
CA LEU A 14 -1.58 -12.77 -3.47
C LEU A 14 -2.84 -13.15 -2.67
N VAL A 15 -3.20 -14.44 -2.66
CA VAL A 15 -4.34 -14.95 -1.87
C VAL A 15 -4.11 -14.73 -0.38
N LEU A 16 -2.91 -15.05 0.14
CA LEU A 16 -2.55 -14.79 1.53
C LEU A 16 -2.70 -13.31 1.88
N GLY A 17 -2.24 -12.42 1.00
CA GLY A 17 -2.41 -10.97 1.18
C GLY A 17 -3.88 -10.55 1.30
N ALA A 18 -4.75 -11.09 0.43
CA ALA A 18 -6.18 -10.81 0.49
C ALA A 18 -6.81 -11.33 1.80
N VAL A 19 -6.41 -12.51 2.27
CA VAL A 19 -6.86 -13.09 3.55
C VAL A 19 -6.42 -12.22 4.73
N LEU A 20 -5.15 -11.79 4.76
CA LEU A 20 -4.63 -10.91 5.82
C LEU A 20 -5.38 -9.57 5.85
N ASN A 21 -5.65 -8.98 4.68
CA ASN A 21 -6.45 -7.76 4.58
C ASN A 21 -7.87 -7.97 5.12
N PHE A 22 -8.51 -9.09 4.79
CA PHE A 22 -9.84 -9.41 5.29
C PHE A 22 -9.87 -9.59 6.82
N ILE A 23 -8.86 -10.25 7.39
CA ILE A 23 -8.71 -10.40 8.84
C ILE A 23 -8.58 -9.01 9.49
N LEU A 24 -7.70 -8.16 8.96
CA LEU A 24 -7.53 -6.80 9.51
C LEU A 24 -8.83 -5.99 9.43
N LEU A 25 -9.54 -6.06 8.29
CA LEU A 25 -10.83 -5.38 8.12
C LEU A 25 -11.85 -5.81 9.18
N ARG A 26 -11.89 -7.10 9.54
CA ARG A 26 -12.79 -7.59 10.59
C ARG A 26 -12.41 -7.06 11.97
N LEU A 27 -11.12 -7.03 12.28
CA LEU A 27 -10.61 -6.51 13.54
C LEU A 27 -10.82 -5.00 13.68
N SER A 28 -10.62 -4.24 12.60
CA SER A 28 -10.82 -2.80 12.61
C SER A 28 -12.27 -2.41 12.85
N PHE A 29 -13.24 -3.10 12.25
CA PHE A 29 -14.66 -2.86 12.54
C PHE A 29 -15.00 -3.04 14.03
N GLN A 30 -14.49 -4.10 14.67
CA GLN A 30 -14.71 -4.33 16.10
C GLN A 30 -14.13 -3.20 16.97
N ILE A 31 -12.96 -2.67 16.61
CA ILE A 31 -12.29 -1.60 17.36
C ILE A 31 -13.01 -0.25 17.15
N ILE A 32 -13.46 0.02 15.92
CA ILE A 32 -14.12 1.27 15.55
C ILE A 32 -15.47 1.41 16.26
N ASP A 33 -16.23 0.31 16.36
CA ASP A 33 -17.51 0.29 17.09
C ASP A 33 -17.33 0.69 18.57
N VAL A 34 -16.14 0.46 19.14
CA VAL A 34 -15.82 0.80 20.54
C VAL A 34 -15.28 2.23 20.69
N LEU A 35 -14.48 2.71 19.73
CA LEU A 35 -13.69 3.94 19.87
C LEU A 35 -14.31 5.19 19.24
N HIS A 36 -15.48 5.07 18.59
CA HIS A 36 -16.23 6.20 18.01
C HIS A 36 -15.37 7.14 17.12
N PHE A 37 -14.49 6.57 16.29
CA PHE A 37 -13.67 7.36 15.38
C PHE A 37 -14.48 8.08 14.31
N SER A 38 -13.96 9.21 13.82
CA SER A 38 -14.51 9.92 12.65
C SER A 38 -14.64 8.98 11.45
N ASN A 39 -15.79 9.04 10.77
CA ASN A 39 -16.10 8.23 9.58
C ASN A 39 -14.99 8.34 8.51
N GLN A 40 -14.33 9.50 8.40
CA GLN A 40 -13.26 9.73 7.42
C GLN A 40 -12.00 8.90 7.72
N ILE A 41 -11.61 8.86 8.99
CA ILE A 41 -10.47 8.07 9.48
C ILE A 41 -10.78 6.59 9.31
N VAL A 42 -12.00 6.17 9.67
CA VAL A 42 -12.49 4.81 9.51
C VAL A 42 -12.40 4.35 8.05
N VAL A 43 -12.87 5.17 7.10
CA VAL A 43 -12.78 4.85 5.67
C VAL A 43 -11.35 4.60 5.24
N TRP A 44 -10.40 5.47 5.61
CA TRP A 44 -9.03 5.34 5.16
C TRP A 44 -8.27 4.19 5.82
N VAL A 45 -8.42 3.98 7.12
CA VAL A 45 -7.78 2.84 7.81
C VAL A 45 -8.21 1.51 7.19
N ASN A 46 -9.48 1.39 6.79
CA ASN A 46 -10.01 0.16 6.20
C ASN A 46 -9.65 -0.06 4.73
N THR A 47 -9.40 1.00 3.97
CA THR A 47 -9.14 0.90 2.52
C THR A 47 -7.68 1.12 2.15
N GLY A 48 -6.97 1.97 2.88
CA GLY A 48 -5.62 2.42 2.53
C GLY A 48 -4.55 1.34 2.61
N LEU A 49 -4.76 0.26 3.37
CA LEU A 49 -3.80 -0.84 3.50
C LEU A 49 -4.05 -2.03 2.55
N ILE A 50 -5.11 -2.00 1.73
CA ILE A 50 -5.45 -3.12 0.84
C ILE A 50 -4.26 -3.50 -0.06
N VAL A 51 -3.71 -2.52 -0.78
CA VAL A 51 -2.59 -2.74 -1.71
C VAL A 51 -1.33 -3.19 -0.96
N PHE A 52 -1.09 -2.64 0.24
CA PHE A 52 0.02 -3.06 1.10
C PHE A 52 -0.05 -4.55 1.41
N PHE A 53 -1.21 -5.06 1.84
CA PHE A 53 -1.35 -6.48 2.20
C PHE A 53 -1.22 -7.42 1.00
N ILE A 54 -1.72 -7.01 -0.17
CA ILE A 54 -1.54 -7.78 -1.41
C ILE A 54 -0.05 -7.94 -1.73
N ILE A 55 0.71 -6.83 -1.72
CA ILE A 55 2.16 -6.86 -1.96
C ILE A 55 2.88 -7.64 -0.85
N LEU A 56 2.44 -7.50 0.40
CA LEU A 56 3.07 -8.17 1.54
C LEU A 56 2.92 -9.69 1.44
N GLY A 57 1.72 -10.16 1.13
CA GLY A 57 1.46 -11.59 0.91
C GLY A 57 2.29 -12.13 -0.25
N HIS A 58 2.31 -11.41 -1.38
CA HIS A 58 3.17 -11.75 -2.52
C HIS A 58 4.64 -11.87 -2.12
N TYR A 59 5.17 -10.86 -1.43
CA TYR A 59 6.56 -10.81 -0.98
C TYR A 59 6.91 -11.97 -0.03
N ILE A 60 6.10 -12.21 1.00
CA ILE A 60 6.39 -13.23 2.03
C ILE A 60 6.51 -14.62 1.40
N VAL A 61 5.57 -14.96 0.52
CA VAL A 61 5.48 -16.30 -0.07
C VAL A 61 6.47 -16.45 -1.23
N SER A 62 6.59 -15.43 -2.08
CA SER A 62 7.25 -15.57 -3.38
C SER A 62 8.72 -15.16 -3.37
N ARG A 63 9.23 -14.54 -2.29
CA ARG A 63 10.62 -13.99 -2.21
C ARG A 63 11.74 -14.94 -2.61
N LYS A 64 11.54 -16.26 -2.50
CA LYS A 64 12.54 -17.28 -2.86
C LYS A 64 12.45 -17.74 -4.32
N VAL A 65 11.33 -17.47 -4.99
CA VAL A 65 11.06 -17.95 -6.35
C VAL A 65 11.02 -16.83 -7.39
N ILE A 66 10.88 -15.58 -6.97
CA ILE A 66 10.96 -14.40 -7.83
C ILE A 66 12.41 -13.92 -7.97
N ASP A 67 12.70 -13.24 -9.08
CA ASP A 67 14.00 -12.61 -9.29
C ASP A 67 14.22 -11.40 -8.34
N GLU A 68 15.48 -10.96 -8.25
CA GLU A 68 15.88 -9.85 -7.39
C GLU A 68 15.20 -8.54 -7.77
N LYS A 69 14.89 -8.34 -9.06
CA LYS A 69 14.20 -7.14 -9.54
C LYS A 69 12.79 -7.09 -8.98
N LYS A 70 11.98 -8.15 -9.17
CA LYS A 70 10.64 -8.27 -8.60
C LYS A 70 10.65 -8.14 -7.08
N ARG A 71 11.62 -8.78 -6.40
CA ARG A 71 11.77 -8.65 -4.94
C ARG A 71 12.01 -7.21 -4.50
N THR A 72 12.85 -6.48 -5.24
CA THR A 72 13.12 -5.05 -4.98
C THR A 72 11.89 -4.20 -5.27
N GLU A 73 11.14 -4.53 -6.32
CA GLU A 73 9.86 -3.88 -6.65
C GLU A 73 8.82 -4.06 -5.54
N ASP A 74 8.70 -5.27 -4.98
CA ASP A 74 7.83 -5.56 -3.84
C ASP A 74 8.23 -4.74 -2.60
N ILE A 75 9.51 -4.77 -2.22
CA ILE A 75 10.02 -4.00 -1.06
C ILE A 75 9.76 -2.51 -1.24
N ARG A 76 9.98 -1.98 -2.45
CA ARG A 76 9.68 -0.58 -2.78
C ARG A 76 8.18 -0.32 -2.66
N GLY A 77 7.35 -1.20 -3.23
CA GLY A 77 5.90 -1.13 -3.13
C GLY A 77 5.41 -1.08 -1.68
N LEU A 78 5.95 -1.93 -0.81
CA LEU A 78 5.64 -1.94 0.63
C LEU A 78 6.00 -0.62 1.31
N LYS A 79 7.23 -0.12 1.09
CA LYS A 79 7.70 1.15 1.65
C LYS A 79 6.85 2.33 1.18
N SER A 80 6.57 2.41 -0.12
CA SER A 80 5.77 3.49 -0.69
C SER A 80 4.31 3.47 -0.22
N ASN A 81 3.71 2.27 -0.09
CA ASN A 81 2.35 2.13 0.44
C ASN A 81 2.28 2.60 1.90
N LEU A 82 3.22 2.20 2.77
CA LEU A 82 3.24 2.66 4.15
C LEU A 82 3.42 4.19 4.24
N LEU A 83 4.38 4.74 3.50
CA LEU A 83 4.61 6.19 3.47
C LEU A 83 3.37 6.95 3.00
N GLY A 84 2.73 6.50 1.91
CA GLY A 84 1.52 7.14 1.40
C GLY A 84 0.32 6.96 2.32
N PHE A 85 0.20 5.81 2.97
CA PHE A 85 -0.82 5.56 3.99
C PHE A 85 -0.75 6.59 5.11
N PHE A 86 0.43 6.74 5.73
CA PHE A 86 0.61 7.67 6.85
C PHE A 86 0.51 9.13 6.40
N LEU A 87 1.09 9.49 5.24
CA LEU A 87 1.02 10.86 4.74
C LEU A 87 -0.43 11.30 4.50
N TRP A 88 -1.23 10.44 3.86
CA TRP A 88 -2.64 10.75 3.62
C TRP A 88 -3.48 10.69 4.90
N LEU A 89 -3.15 9.79 5.83
CA LEU A 89 -3.79 9.74 7.15
C LEU A 89 -3.63 11.06 7.90
N ILE A 90 -2.43 11.68 7.85
CA ILE A 90 -2.19 13.01 8.45
C ILE A 90 -3.12 14.05 7.83
N VAL A 91 -3.29 14.06 6.50
CA VAL A 91 -4.21 14.99 5.81
C VAL A 91 -5.64 14.81 6.32
N ILE A 92 -6.12 13.57 6.47
CA ILE A 92 -7.47 13.27 6.98
C ILE A 92 -7.64 13.69 8.44
N ILE A 93 -6.62 13.48 9.27
CA ILE A 93 -6.63 13.91 10.68
C ILE A 93 -6.75 15.44 10.74
N ILE A 94 -5.94 16.18 9.97
CA ILE A 94 -6.01 17.64 9.91
C ILE A 94 -7.38 18.11 9.44
N ALA A 95 -7.92 17.51 8.37
CA ALA A 95 -9.27 17.85 7.88
C ALA A 95 -10.34 17.60 8.95
N THR A 96 -10.26 16.47 9.66
CA THR A 96 -11.18 16.13 10.76
C THR A 96 -11.09 17.14 11.91
N LEU A 97 -9.88 17.54 12.31
CA LEU A 97 -9.67 18.54 13.36
C LEU A 97 -10.20 19.93 12.97
N LEU A 98 -10.20 20.25 11.69
CA LEU A 98 -10.76 21.49 11.14
C LEU A 98 -12.28 21.39 10.84
N ASN A 99 -12.93 20.28 11.18
CA ASN A 99 -14.33 19.98 10.85
C ASN A 99 -14.63 20.06 9.33
N ILE A 100 -13.65 19.72 8.50
CA ILE A 100 -13.80 19.63 7.05
C ILE A 100 -14.29 18.23 6.71
N GLU A 101 -15.47 18.16 6.10
CA GLU A 101 -16.04 16.92 5.58
C GLU A 101 -15.56 16.65 4.15
N ILE A 102 -14.86 15.55 3.99
CA ILE A 102 -14.37 15.00 2.74
C ILE A 102 -15.18 13.73 2.47
N ASN A 103 -15.77 13.66 1.28
CA ASN A 103 -16.53 12.47 0.93
C ASN A 103 -15.62 11.23 0.80
N LYS A 104 -16.23 10.05 0.96
CA LYS A 104 -15.54 8.75 0.90
C LYS A 104 -14.71 8.57 -0.38
N THR A 105 -15.24 8.98 -1.52
CA THR A 105 -14.56 8.84 -2.82
C THR A 105 -13.26 9.64 -2.87
N VAL A 106 -13.26 10.87 -2.38
CA VAL A 106 -12.09 11.74 -2.34
C VAL A 106 -11.08 11.23 -1.32
N ILE A 107 -11.52 10.73 -0.16
CA ILE A 107 -10.64 10.08 0.82
C ILE A 107 -9.88 8.91 0.19
N THR A 108 -10.60 7.98 -0.44
CA THR A 108 -9.97 6.78 -1.03
C THR A 108 -9.10 7.14 -2.24
N THR A 109 -9.61 7.96 -3.15
CA THR A 109 -8.91 8.32 -4.40
C THR A 109 -7.67 9.16 -4.12
N GLY A 110 -7.79 10.19 -3.25
CA GLY A 110 -6.65 11.03 -2.88
C GLY A 110 -5.54 10.25 -2.18
N GLY A 111 -5.91 9.27 -1.35
CA GLY A 111 -4.94 8.38 -0.71
C GLY A 111 -4.19 7.48 -1.69
N TYR A 112 -4.88 6.86 -2.64
CA TYR A 112 -4.21 6.06 -3.67
C TYR A 112 -3.40 6.89 -4.66
N ILE A 113 -3.84 8.10 -5.01
CA ILE A 113 -3.03 9.05 -5.80
C ILE A 113 -1.74 9.39 -5.04
N THR A 114 -1.83 9.65 -3.74
CA THR A 114 -0.66 9.93 -2.89
C THR A 114 0.32 8.76 -2.90
N ILE A 115 -0.16 7.54 -2.70
CA ILE A 115 0.66 6.32 -2.78
C ILE A 115 1.32 6.19 -4.16
N LEU A 116 0.57 6.41 -5.24
CA LEU A 116 1.09 6.33 -6.60
C LEU A 116 2.21 7.34 -6.84
N LEU A 117 2.03 8.59 -6.42
CA LEU A 117 3.05 9.63 -6.53
C LEU A 117 4.33 9.27 -5.78
N ILE A 118 4.21 8.68 -4.59
CA ILE A 118 5.37 8.22 -3.80
C ILE A 118 6.09 7.07 -4.51
N ILE A 119 5.35 6.11 -5.08
CA ILE A 119 5.94 5.01 -5.87
C ILE A 119 6.75 5.56 -7.05
N LEU A 120 6.16 6.50 -7.81
CA LEU A 120 6.82 7.13 -8.96
C LEU A 120 8.06 7.91 -8.53
N TYR A 121 7.98 8.66 -7.42
CA TYR A 121 9.10 9.40 -6.86
C TYR A 121 10.26 8.47 -6.44
N MET A 122 9.97 7.40 -5.70
CA MET A 122 10.98 6.44 -5.27
C MET A 122 11.63 5.72 -6.46
N LYS A 123 10.84 5.33 -7.47
CA LYS A 123 11.35 4.72 -8.70
C LYS A 123 12.28 5.67 -9.45
N LYS A 124 11.90 6.95 -9.62
CA LYS A 124 12.75 7.95 -10.29
C LYS A 124 14.08 8.17 -9.55
N ARG A 125 14.04 8.19 -8.20
CA ARG A 125 15.23 8.35 -7.37
C ARG A 125 16.20 7.19 -7.54
N GLU A 126 15.72 5.95 -7.54
CA GLU A 126 16.56 4.76 -7.72
C GLU A 126 17.26 4.74 -9.09
N VAL A 127 16.53 5.05 -10.17
CA VAL A 127 17.11 5.13 -11.52
C VAL A 127 18.22 6.19 -11.58
N LYS A 128 17.98 7.37 -10.98
CA LYS A 128 19.01 8.43 -10.91
C LYS A 128 20.26 7.95 -10.16
N THR A 129 20.08 7.26 -9.04
CA THR A 129 21.18 6.74 -8.21
C THR A 129 21.99 5.67 -8.94
N GLN A 130 21.35 4.77 -9.69
CA GLN A 130 22.05 3.76 -10.50
C GLN A 130 22.89 4.40 -11.61
N ASN A 131 22.35 5.41 -12.31
CA ASN A 131 23.10 6.11 -13.35
C ASN A 131 24.34 6.81 -12.80
N LEU A 132 24.25 7.42 -11.62
CA LEU A 132 25.40 8.07 -10.98
C LEU A 132 26.50 7.09 -10.57
N MET A 133 26.15 5.85 -10.19
CA MET A 133 27.13 4.82 -9.86
C MET A 133 27.80 4.17 -11.09
N GLN A 134 27.25 4.33 -12.30
CA GLN A 134 27.87 3.84 -13.54
C GLN A 134 28.84 4.84 -14.17
N ILE A 135 28.83 6.10 -13.74
CA ILE A 135 29.65 7.19 -14.29
C ILE A 135 30.92 7.40 -13.44
N ASN A 136 30.95 6.89 -12.20
CA ASN A 136 32.11 6.90 -11.30
C ASN A 136 32.79 5.53 -11.28
#